data_AF-A0A3E2X3M9-F1
#
_entry.id   AF-A0A3E2X3M9-F1
#
_cell.length_a   1.000
_cell.length_b   1.000
_cell.length_c   1.000
_cell.angle_alpha   90.00
_cell.angle_beta   90.00
_cell.angle_gamma   90.00
#
_symmetry.space_group_name_H-M   'P 1'
#
loop_
_entity.id
_entity.type
_entity.pdbx_description
1 polymer ?
#
loop_
_entity_poly.entity_id
_entity_poly.type
_entity_poly.pdbx_seq_one_letter_code
_entity_poly.pdbx_strand_id
1 'polypeptide(L)'
;MKTIIKKVDKNQIDEDVIQEAGEILKRGGLVAFPTETVYGLGANALDEEAAKRTYAAKGRPSDNPLIVHIADVQALDEIAVNIPAATEELAFHFWPGPLTMIFEKSNIVPMGTTGGLETVAVRMPSDLIARELILAAGGYVSAPSANTSGRPSPTTAQHVAEDLEGKIDMILDGGSVDIGLESTILDMTVTPPMILRPGAITAGMLEEVIGAVSVDETILGSESTQVPKAPGMKYRHYAPRARLMIVEGTLREEVLAIRQLAYEAHRKGQKTGIIATNETMPFYTYGLVKNLGSRENEKAIARNLYAVLREFDEEEVSVIFSESFAAQGIGKAIMNRLEKAAGHVMLPAAAIVKQQKYRRIVFLSNTDTSRGPMAAELLRCQDLEQEYAIDSRGLIVLFPEPANQKAEAIMKSGQMSLEGHSSIAFSEEDLQEDTLVLTMDENQKWKVISEYENIKNVYTLNEFAEEDTEIPNPYGQPLTAYGECYEIISMLIKKLTYKLNALTKGGE
;
A
#
# COMPACT_ATOMS: atom_id res chain seq x y z
N MET A 1 19.28 -24.84 -16.30
CA MET A 1 18.25 -25.20 -17.31
C MET A 1 17.84 -23.92 -18.02
N LYS A 2 17.46 -23.95 -19.30
CA LYS A 2 16.93 -22.74 -19.98
C LYS A 2 15.41 -22.80 -19.95
N THR A 3 14.77 -21.77 -19.39
CA THR A 3 13.30 -21.67 -19.34
C THR A 3 12.76 -21.24 -20.71
N ILE A 4 11.71 -21.91 -21.17
CA ILE A 4 11.00 -21.56 -22.40
C ILE A 4 9.91 -20.55 -22.07
N ILE A 5 9.83 -19.42 -22.77
CA ILE A 5 8.76 -18.43 -22.59
C ILE A 5 7.95 -18.38 -23.87
N LYS A 6 6.64 -18.65 -23.78
CA LYS A 6 5.71 -18.62 -24.91
C LYS A 6 4.55 -17.70 -24.60
N LYS A 7 4.33 -16.71 -25.46
CA LYS A 7 3.14 -15.87 -25.40
C LYS A 7 1.93 -16.64 -25.92
N VAL A 8 0.82 -16.59 -25.19
CA VAL A 8 -0.44 -17.26 -25.54
C VAL A 8 -1.55 -16.23 -25.48
N ASP A 9 -2.28 -16.03 -26.58
CA ASP A 9 -3.46 -15.18 -26.59
C ASP A 9 -4.66 -15.98 -26.08
N LYS A 10 -5.32 -15.48 -25.03
CA LYS A 10 -6.53 -16.11 -24.47
C LYS A 10 -7.70 -16.19 -25.46
N ASN A 11 -7.72 -15.35 -26.50
CA ASN A 11 -8.75 -15.37 -27.53
C ASN A 11 -8.39 -16.28 -28.72
N GLN A 12 -7.14 -16.74 -28.80
CA GLN A 12 -6.64 -17.59 -29.86
C GLN A 12 -5.51 -18.47 -29.31
N ILE A 13 -5.91 -19.51 -28.58
CA ILE A 13 -4.99 -20.43 -27.93
C ILE A 13 -4.29 -21.29 -29.00
N ASP A 14 -2.96 -21.30 -28.96
CA ASP A 14 -2.12 -22.17 -29.79
C ASP A 14 -2.05 -23.58 -29.16
N GLU A 15 -2.76 -24.53 -29.76
CA GLU A 15 -2.86 -25.91 -29.28
C GLU A 15 -1.50 -26.61 -29.19
N ASP A 16 -0.56 -26.31 -30.10
CA ASP A 16 0.78 -26.95 -30.08
C ASP A 16 1.57 -26.50 -28.85
N VAL A 17 1.47 -25.22 -28.48
CA VAL A 17 2.10 -24.66 -27.28
C VAL A 17 1.50 -25.25 -26.01
N ILE A 18 0.17 -25.39 -25.96
CA ILE A 18 -0.52 -26.00 -24.81
C ILE A 18 -0.14 -27.48 -24.69
N GLN A 19 -0.08 -28.22 -25.80
CA GLN A 19 0.28 -29.62 -25.79
C GLN A 19 1.75 -29.81 -25.35
N GLU A 20 2.67 -28.96 -25.83
CA GLU A 20 4.07 -28.95 -25.37
C GLU A 20 4.14 -28.76 -23.85
N ALA A 21 3.41 -27.77 -23.31
CA ALA A 21 3.34 -27.49 -21.89
C ALA A 21 2.73 -28.67 -21.08
N GLY A 22 1.66 -29.28 -21.58
CA GLY A 22 1.03 -30.45 -20.96
C GLY A 22 1.98 -31.66 -20.91
N GLU A 23 2.74 -31.91 -21.98
CA GLU A 23 3.74 -32.98 -22.01
C GLU A 23 4.92 -32.74 -21.06
N ILE A 24 5.33 -31.48 -20.87
CA ILE A 24 6.31 -31.12 -19.83
C ILE A 24 5.79 -31.52 -18.45
N LEU A 25 4.54 -31.18 -18.12
CA LEU A 25 3.93 -31.53 -16.83
C LEU A 25 3.81 -33.04 -16.64
N LYS A 26 3.37 -33.78 -17.67
CA LYS A 26 3.29 -35.26 -17.62
C LYS A 26 4.63 -35.95 -17.36
N ARG A 27 5.74 -35.35 -17.81
CA ARG A 27 7.10 -35.85 -17.57
C ARG A 27 7.69 -35.39 -16.23
N GLY A 28 6.86 -34.82 -15.34
CA GLY A 28 7.27 -34.31 -14.03
C GLY A 28 7.97 -32.94 -14.08
N GLY A 29 7.89 -32.23 -15.22
CA GLY A 29 8.37 -30.86 -15.40
C GLY A 29 7.49 -29.81 -14.72
N LEU A 30 7.93 -28.55 -14.76
CA LEU A 30 7.26 -27.40 -14.16
C LEU A 30 6.91 -26.35 -15.20
N VAL A 31 5.65 -25.95 -15.25
CA VAL A 31 5.15 -24.92 -16.17
C VAL A 31 4.44 -23.83 -15.37
N ALA A 32 4.87 -22.58 -15.50
CA ALA A 32 4.10 -21.46 -14.98
C ALA A 32 3.02 -21.02 -15.98
N PHE A 33 1.82 -20.73 -15.48
CA PHE A 33 0.66 -20.40 -16.31
C PHE A 33 -0.25 -19.36 -15.63
N PRO A 34 -0.97 -18.53 -16.40
CA PRO A 34 -1.91 -17.55 -15.85
C PRO A 34 -3.15 -18.23 -15.27
N THR A 35 -3.80 -17.58 -14.31
CA THR A 35 -5.18 -17.85 -13.91
C THR A 35 -5.92 -16.51 -13.80
N GLU A 36 -7.22 -16.52 -13.51
CA GLU A 36 -7.96 -15.28 -13.22
C GLU A 36 -7.48 -14.60 -11.93
N THR A 37 -6.80 -15.35 -11.05
CA THR A 37 -6.30 -14.86 -9.75
C THR A 37 -4.86 -14.34 -9.79
N VAL A 38 -3.89 -15.25 -9.91
CA VAL A 38 -2.44 -15.02 -9.97
C VAL A 38 -1.82 -16.10 -10.85
N TYR A 39 -0.60 -15.92 -11.33
CA TYR A 39 0.12 -16.98 -12.04
C TYR A 39 0.43 -18.15 -11.10
N GLY A 40 0.16 -19.37 -11.56
CA GLY A 40 0.43 -20.62 -10.86
C GLY A 40 1.69 -21.32 -11.40
N LEU A 41 2.43 -22.01 -10.53
CA LEU A 41 3.54 -22.89 -10.92
C LEU A 41 3.03 -24.34 -10.97
N GLY A 42 2.63 -24.78 -12.15
CA GLY A 42 2.06 -26.10 -12.38
C GLY A 42 3.09 -27.23 -12.31
N ALA A 43 2.64 -28.34 -11.73
CA ALA A 43 3.28 -29.65 -11.72
C ALA A 43 2.19 -30.73 -11.77
N ASN A 44 2.52 -31.95 -12.18
CA ASN A 44 1.58 -33.07 -12.10
C ASN A 44 1.19 -33.33 -10.63
N ALA A 45 -0.10 -33.20 -10.30
CA ALA A 45 -0.59 -33.32 -8.92
C ALA A 45 -0.46 -34.74 -8.35
N LEU A 46 -0.41 -35.74 -9.22
CA LEU A 46 -0.40 -37.16 -8.87
C LEU A 46 1.02 -37.75 -8.83
N ASP A 47 2.04 -36.92 -9.06
CA ASP A 47 3.45 -37.30 -9.02
C ASP A 47 4.17 -36.62 -7.84
N GLU A 48 4.60 -37.43 -6.89
CA GLU A 48 5.28 -36.94 -5.69
C GLU A 48 6.62 -36.24 -5.99
N GLU A 49 7.35 -36.68 -7.02
CA GLU A 49 8.61 -36.04 -7.42
C GLU A 49 8.37 -34.67 -8.05
N ALA A 50 7.26 -34.51 -8.79
CA ALA A 50 6.86 -33.22 -9.35
C ALA A 50 6.51 -32.21 -8.23
N ALA A 51 5.86 -32.67 -7.15
CA ALA A 51 5.64 -31.85 -5.96
C ALA A 51 6.98 -31.41 -5.31
N LYS A 52 7.94 -32.32 -5.14
CA LYS A 52 9.29 -31.99 -4.61
C LYS A 52 10.00 -30.93 -5.46
N ARG A 53 9.92 -31.04 -6.79
CA ARG A 53 10.48 -30.02 -7.71
C ARG A 53 9.82 -28.66 -7.51
N THR A 54 8.50 -28.61 -7.30
CA THR A 54 7.76 -27.37 -7.03
C THR A 54 8.26 -26.69 -5.76
N TYR A 55 8.43 -27.44 -4.67
CA TYR A 55 8.99 -26.92 -3.43
C TYR A 55 10.42 -26.39 -3.60
N ALA A 56 11.27 -27.16 -4.27
CA ALA A 56 12.66 -26.81 -4.52
C ALA A 56 12.80 -25.52 -5.38
N ALA A 57 12.05 -25.42 -6.47
CA ALA A 57 12.11 -24.27 -7.37
C ALA A 57 11.72 -22.96 -6.66
N LYS A 58 10.75 -23.03 -5.74
CA LYS A 58 10.26 -21.87 -4.98
C LYS A 58 11.06 -21.57 -3.70
N GLY A 59 11.88 -22.52 -3.22
CA GLY A 59 12.38 -22.47 -1.84
C GLY A 59 11.25 -22.50 -0.80
N ARG A 60 10.17 -23.24 -1.10
CA ARG A 60 8.97 -23.32 -0.27
C ARG A 60 9.10 -24.47 0.74
N PRO A 61 8.71 -24.30 2.01
CA PRO A 61 8.62 -25.40 2.98
C PRO A 61 7.69 -26.51 2.49
N SER A 62 8.11 -27.77 2.65
CA SER A 62 7.37 -28.95 2.17
C SER A 62 6.11 -29.27 2.98
N ASP A 63 5.94 -28.67 4.16
CA ASP A 63 4.74 -28.77 5.01
C ASP A 63 3.62 -27.80 4.59
N ASN A 64 3.83 -27.02 3.53
CA ASN A 64 2.85 -26.08 3.02
C ASN A 64 2.12 -26.68 1.79
N PRO A 65 0.85 -27.10 1.91
CA PRO A 65 0.16 -27.87 0.88
C PRO A 65 0.08 -27.14 -0.48
N LEU A 66 -0.12 -27.90 -1.56
CA LEU A 66 -0.39 -27.38 -2.89
C LEU A 66 -1.89 -27.48 -3.23
N ILE A 67 -2.38 -26.58 -4.09
CA ILE A 67 -3.76 -26.62 -4.57
C ILE A 67 -3.77 -27.40 -5.89
N VAL A 68 -4.59 -28.45 -5.96
CA VAL A 68 -4.85 -29.22 -7.17
C VAL A 68 -5.87 -28.48 -8.02
N HIS A 69 -5.51 -28.21 -9.27
CA HIS A 69 -6.36 -27.59 -10.26
C HIS A 69 -6.93 -28.65 -11.19
N ILE A 70 -8.25 -28.60 -11.40
CA ILE A 70 -9.01 -29.49 -12.29
C ILE A 70 -9.71 -28.66 -13.38
N ALA A 71 -10.05 -29.30 -14.51
CA ALA A 71 -10.74 -28.66 -15.63
C ALA A 71 -12.18 -29.17 -15.85
N ASP A 72 -12.58 -30.20 -15.09
CA ASP A 72 -13.91 -30.80 -15.05
C ASP A 72 -14.27 -31.08 -13.59
N VAL A 73 -15.48 -30.74 -13.17
CA VAL A 73 -15.97 -30.98 -11.81
C VAL A 73 -15.98 -32.47 -11.46
N GLN A 74 -16.24 -33.35 -12.43
CA GLN A 74 -16.27 -34.81 -12.23
C GLN A 74 -14.90 -35.36 -11.84
N ALA A 75 -13.81 -34.66 -12.18
CA ALA A 75 -12.46 -35.06 -11.79
C ALA A 75 -12.25 -35.04 -10.26
N LEU A 76 -13.08 -34.31 -9.52
CA LEU A 76 -13.03 -34.23 -8.05
C LEU A 76 -13.20 -35.60 -7.39
N ASP A 77 -14.10 -36.44 -7.92
CA ASP A 77 -14.46 -37.74 -7.33
C ASP A 77 -13.29 -38.73 -7.26
N GLU A 78 -12.28 -38.55 -8.11
CA GLU A 78 -11.08 -39.39 -8.12
C GLU A 78 -10.06 -38.97 -7.05
N ILE A 79 -10.00 -37.68 -6.70
CA ILE A 79 -8.96 -37.12 -5.81
C ILE A 79 -9.45 -36.80 -4.40
N ALA A 80 -10.76 -36.80 -4.16
CA ALA A 80 -11.38 -36.51 -2.88
C ALA A 80 -12.36 -37.62 -2.45
N VAL A 81 -12.55 -37.76 -1.14
CA VAL A 81 -13.53 -38.69 -0.53
C VAL A 81 -14.41 -37.93 0.46
N ASN A 82 -15.54 -38.54 0.86
CA ASN A 82 -16.47 -37.96 1.83
C ASN A 82 -16.96 -36.54 1.45
N ILE A 83 -17.17 -36.31 0.14
CA ILE A 83 -17.52 -35.00 -0.40
C ILE A 83 -18.90 -34.55 0.15
N PRO A 84 -18.99 -33.42 0.88
CA PRO A 84 -20.27 -32.95 1.40
C PRO A 84 -21.25 -32.55 0.30
N ALA A 85 -22.56 -32.75 0.53
CA ALA A 85 -23.60 -32.42 -0.45
C ALA A 85 -23.61 -30.92 -0.86
N ALA A 86 -23.23 -30.02 0.06
CA ALA A 86 -23.12 -28.58 -0.22
C ALA A 86 -22.08 -28.24 -1.32
N THR A 87 -21.19 -29.17 -1.65
CA THR A 87 -20.15 -28.99 -2.67
C THR A 87 -20.74 -28.78 -4.06
N GLU A 88 -21.84 -29.46 -4.40
CA GLU A 88 -22.47 -29.36 -5.72
C GLU A 88 -23.00 -27.95 -5.96
N GLU A 89 -23.71 -27.38 -4.98
CA GLU A 89 -24.22 -26.01 -5.02
C GLU A 89 -23.08 -24.98 -5.10
N LEU A 90 -22.02 -25.15 -4.30
CA LEU A 90 -20.86 -24.25 -4.34
C LEU A 90 -20.12 -24.33 -5.69
N ALA A 91 -19.92 -25.54 -6.22
CA ALA A 91 -19.29 -25.72 -7.52
C ALA A 91 -20.15 -25.11 -8.63
N PHE A 92 -21.47 -25.29 -8.61
CA PHE A 92 -22.36 -24.68 -9.59
C PHE A 92 -22.28 -23.14 -9.60
N HIS A 93 -22.16 -22.50 -8.43
CA HIS A 93 -22.14 -21.04 -8.33
C HIS A 93 -20.75 -20.43 -8.53
N PHE A 94 -19.68 -21.12 -8.11
CA PHE A 94 -18.33 -20.53 -8.00
C PHE A 94 -17.25 -21.26 -8.79
N TRP A 95 -17.54 -22.40 -9.42
CA TRP A 95 -16.65 -23.08 -10.37
C TRP A 95 -17.21 -23.05 -11.79
N PRO A 96 -16.35 -22.81 -12.81
CA PRO A 96 -14.96 -22.38 -12.71
C PRO A 96 -14.81 -20.98 -12.08
N GLY A 97 -13.83 -20.79 -11.20
CA GLY A 97 -13.62 -19.49 -10.54
C GLY A 97 -12.70 -19.50 -9.31
N PRO A 98 -12.66 -18.37 -8.57
CA PRO A 98 -11.68 -18.10 -7.53
C PRO A 98 -12.05 -18.70 -6.16
N LEU A 99 -12.72 -19.85 -6.14
CA LEU A 99 -13.00 -20.63 -4.94
C LEU A 99 -12.14 -21.89 -4.90
N THR A 100 -11.46 -22.11 -3.78
CA THR A 100 -10.77 -23.35 -3.47
C THR A 100 -11.49 -24.03 -2.33
N MET A 101 -11.80 -25.32 -2.46
CA MET A 101 -12.45 -26.11 -1.43
C MET A 101 -11.49 -27.20 -0.95
N ILE A 102 -11.43 -27.45 0.37
CA ILE A 102 -10.61 -28.50 0.98
C ILE A 102 -11.48 -29.69 1.32
N PHE A 103 -11.05 -30.88 0.90
CA PHE A 103 -11.72 -32.15 1.14
C PHE A 103 -10.76 -33.15 1.79
N GLU A 104 -11.29 -34.23 2.33
CA GLU A 104 -10.49 -35.42 2.63
C GLU A 104 -9.96 -36.00 1.30
N LYS A 105 -8.66 -36.30 1.25
CA LYS A 105 -8.03 -36.76 0.01
C LYS A 105 -8.30 -38.24 -0.24
N SER A 106 -8.32 -38.65 -1.50
CA SER A 106 -8.22 -40.05 -1.87
C SER A 106 -6.75 -40.54 -1.84
N ASN A 107 -6.54 -41.84 -2.02
CA ASN A 107 -5.20 -42.43 -2.03
C ASN A 107 -4.39 -42.09 -3.29
N ILE A 108 -5.02 -41.60 -4.36
CA ILE A 108 -4.29 -41.24 -5.58
C ILE A 108 -3.48 -39.95 -5.40
N VAL A 109 -3.87 -39.08 -4.45
CA VAL A 109 -3.16 -37.84 -4.16
C VAL A 109 -1.97 -38.14 -3.23
N PRO A 110 -0.72 -37.92 -3.68
CA PRO A 110 0.47 -38.17 -2.87
C PRO A 110 0.55 -37.26 -1.65
N MET A 111 1.14 -37.75 -0.56
CA MET A 111 1.40 -36.94 0.64
C MET A 111 2.29 -35.74 0.35
N GLY A 112 3.21 -35.87 -0.62
CA GLY A 112 4.04 -34.75 -1.08
C GLY A 112 3.22 -33.59 -1.63
N THR A 113 2.09 -33.86 -2.29
CA THR A 113 1.21 -32.82 -2.84
C THR A 113 0.43 -32.09 -1.74
N THR A 114 0.01 -32.82 -0.70
CA THR A 114 -0.78 -32.29 0.42
C THR A 114 0.07 -31.76 1.57
N GLY A 115 1.40 -31.69 1.42
CA GLY A 115 2.30 -31.29 2.50
C GLY A 115 2.23 -32.21 3.73
N GLY A 116 1.87 -33.48 3.53
CA GLY A 116 1.71 -34.48 4.58
C GLY A 116 0.33 -34.49 5.25
N LEU A 117 -0.66 -33.76 4.72
CA LEU A 117 -2.03 -33.75 5.23
C LEU A 117 -2.89 -34.85 4.60
N GLU A 118 -3.92 -35.29 5.35
CA GLU A 118 -4.98 -36.18 4.85
C GLU A 118 -6.08 -35.43 4.08
N THR A 119 -5.86 -34.15 3.80
CA THR A 119 -6.78 -33.29 3.06
C THR A 119 -6.13 -32.75 1.79
N VAL A 120 -6.95 -32.50 0.77
CA VAL A 120 -6.54 -31.92 -0.51
C VAL A 120 -7.33 -30.65 -0.78
N ALA A 121 -6.62 -29.58 -1.16
CA ALA A 121 -7.23 -28.34 -1.62
C ALA A 121 -7.44 -28.40 -3.13
N VAL A 122 -8.67 -28.20 -3.59
CA VAL A 122 -9.05 -28.34 -5.00
C VAL A 122 -9.67 -27.04 -5.53
N ARG A 123 -9.38 -26.71 -6.79
CA ARG A 123 -9.94 -25.55 -7.50
C ARG A 123 -10.15 -25.85 -8.97
N MET A 124 -11.19 -25.27 -9.55
CA MET A 124 -11.39 -25.22 -11.00
C MET A 124 -11.21 -23.77 -11.49
N PRO A 125 -10.05 -23.38 -12.06
CA PRO A 125 -9.82 -21.99 -12.48
C PRO A 125 -10.67 -21.63 -13.71
N SER A 126 -11.12 -20.37 -13.82
CA SER A 126 -11.93 -19.89 -14.94
C SER A 126 -11.14 -19.40 -16.15
N ASP A 127 -9.82 -19.30 -16.03
CA ASP A 127 -8.93 -18.91 -17.12
C ASP A 127 -8.84 -20.02 -18.20
N LEU A 128 -9.01 -19.64 -19.47
CA LEU A 128 -9.01 -20.59 -20.59
C LEU A 128 -7.64 -21.22 -20.82
N ILE A 129 -6.54 -20.47 -20.67
CA ILE A 129 -5.18 -21.00 -20.83
C ILE A 129 -4.91 -22.04 -19.73
N ALA A 130 -5.31 -21.73 -18.49
CA ALA A 130 -5.22 -22.69 -17.38
C ALA A 130 -6.02 -23.96 -17.67
N ARG A 131 -7.27 -23.82 -18.11
CA ARG A 131 -8.15 -24.95 -18.44
C ARG A 131 -7.54 -25.87 -19.49
N GLU A 132 -7.10 -25.32 -20.62
CA GLU A 132 -6.53 -26.11 -21.71
C GLU A 132 -5.22 -26.79 -21.29
N LEU A 133 -4.37 -26.11 -20.52
CA LEU A 133 -3.16 -26.71 -19.95
C LEU A 133 -3.48 -27.89 -19.03
N ILE A 134 -4.47 -27.74 -18.14
CA ILE A 134 -4.86 -28.80 -17.20
C ILE A 134 -5.35 -30.04 -17.97
N LEU A 135 -6.18 -29.85 -18.98
CA LEU A 135 -6.64 -30.94 -19.86
C LEU A 135 -5.46 -31.62 -20.57
N ALA A 136 -4.57 -30.83 -21.19
CA ALA A 136 -3.40 -31.35 -21.89
C ALA A 136 -2.42 -32.10 -20.96
N ALA A 137 -2.36 -31.72 -19.68
CA ALA A 137 -1.53 -32.33 -18.65
C ALA A 137 -2.11 -33.62 -18.05
N GLY A 138 -3.35 -34.00 -18.39
CA GLY A 138 -4.02 -35.20 -17.87
C GLY A 138 -5.03 -34.94 -16.75
N GLY A 139 -5.46 -33.70 -16.56
CA GLY A 139 -6.62 -33.34 -15.74
C GLY A 139 -6.32 -32.85 -14.32
N TYR A 140 -5.10 -33.08 -13.79
CA TYR A 140 -4.74 -32.77 -12.41
C TYR A 140 -3.40 -32.03 -12.31
N VAL A 141 -3.44 -30.72 -12.07
CA VAL A 141 -2.24 -29.88 -11.98
C VAL A 141 -2.16 -29.23 -10.59
N SER A 142 -1.16 -29.59 -9.80
CA SER A 142 -0.90 -28.88 -8.54
C SER A 142 -0.20 -27.56 -8.85
N ALA A 143 -0.69 -26.44 -8.33
CA ALA A 143 -0.10 -25.13 -8.59
C ALA A 143 -0.21 -24.17 -7.39
N PRO A 144 0.88 -23.90 -6.64
CA PRO A 144 0.96 -22.70 -5.82
C PRO A 144 1.21 -21.46 -6.71
N SER A 145 1.21 -20.25 -6.15
CA SER A 145 1.62 -19.05 -6.90
C SER A 145 3.03 -19.18 -7.48
N ALA A 146 3.32 -18.57 -8.63
CA ALA A 146 4.57 -18.75 -9.38
C ALA A 146 5.71 -17.79 -8.99
N ASN A 147 5.89 -17.53 -7.69
CA ASN A 147 6.92 -16.65 -7.12
C ASN A 147 7.98 -17.43 -6.33
N THR A 148 9.11 -16.79 -6.02
CA THR A 148 9.96 -17.29 -4.92
C THR A 148 9.22 -17.14 -3.59
N SER A 149 9.32 -18.13 -2.70
CA SER A 149 8.58 -18.14 -1.43
C SER A 149 8.83 -16.87 -0.61
N GLY A 150 7.76 -16.25 -0.10
CA GLY A 150 7.80 -15.00 0.67
C GLY A 150 7.57 -13.73 -0.15
N ARG A 151 7.91 -13.71 -1.44
CA ARG A 151 7.75 -12.53 -2.32
C ARG A 151 6.27 -12.27 -2.68
N PRO A 152 5.90 -11.07 -3.19
CA PRO A 152 4.57 -10.81 -3.74
C PRO A 152 4.17 -11.85 -4.81
N SER A 153 2.91 -12.23 -4.85
CA SER A 153 2.43 -13.19 -5.86
C SER A 153 2.50 -12.59 -7.27
N PRO A 154 2.78 -13.38 -8.31
CA PRO A 154 2.94 -12.86 -9.66
C PRO A 154 1.60 -12.66 -10.36
N THR A 155 1.37 -11.46 -10.86
CA THR A 155 0.18 -11.09 -11.66
C THR A 155 0.47 -10.95 -13.17
N THR A 156 1.72 -11.15 -13.59
CA THR A 156 2.19 -11.12 -14.98
C THR A 156 3.26 -12.19 -15.19
N ALA A 157 3.50 -12.59 -16.44
CA ALA A 157 4.58 -13.52 -16.77
C ALA A 157 5.97 -12.94 -16.47
N GLN A 158 6.14 -11.62 -16.55
CA GLN A 158 7.39 -10.94 -16.20
C GLN A 158 7.75 -11.14 -14.72
N HIS A 159 6.77 -11.00 -13.82
CA HIS A 159 6.96 -11.30 -12.39
C HIS A 159 7.40 -12.75 -12.15
N VAL A 160 6.94 -13.69 -12.97
CA VAL A 160 7.36 -15.10 -12.91
C VAL A 160 8.80 -15.27 -13.37
N ALA A 161 9.16 -14.66 -14.49
CA ALA A 161 10.51 -14.73 -15.05
C ALA A 161 11.55 -14.19 -14.05
N GLU A 162 11.29 -13.03 -13.44
CA GLU A 162 12.14 -12.43 -12.40
C GLU A 162 12.48 -13.38 -11.24
N ASP A 163 11.53 -14.24 -10.85
CA ASP A 163 11.67 -15.10 -9.69
C ASP A 163 12.18 -16.51 -10.03
N LEU A 164 11.74 -17.06 -11.17
CA LEU A 164 11.82 -18.49 -11.49
C LEU A 164 12.53 -18.83 -12.80
N GLU A 165 12.96 -17.85 -13.60
CA GLU A 165 13.76 -18.12 -14.80
C GLU A 165 15.02 -18.93 -14.45
N GLY A 166 15.28 -19.96 -15.25
CA GLY A 166 16.37 -20.91 -15.03
C GLY A 166 16.07 -22.03 -14.02
N LYS A 167 14.95 -21.93 -13.28
CA LYS A 167 14.50 -22.93 -12.29
C LYS A 167 13.33 -23.79 -12.76
N ILE A 168 12.56 -23.33 -13.75
CA ILE A 168 11.35 -23.99 -14.27
C ILE A 168 11.43 -24.17 -15.79
N ASP A 169 10.70 -25.16 -16.32
CA ASP A 169 10.84 -25.60 -17.71
C ASP A 169 10.20 -24.59 -18.68
N MET A 170 9.02 -24.06 -18.33
CA MET A 170 8.26 -23.17 -19.22
C MET A 170 7.45 -22.10 -18.47
N ILE A 171 7.24 -20.95 -19.13
CA ILE A 171 6.30 -19.90 -18.75
C ILE A 171 5.35 -19.65 -19.92
N LEU A 172 4.05 -19.81 -19.69
CA LEU A 172 3.00 -19.37 -20.59
C LEU A 172 2.64 -17.91 -20.26
N ASP A 173 2.96 -16.98 -21.15
CA ASP A 173 2.63 -15.56 -21.00
C ASP A 173 1.26 -15.27 -21.59
N GLY A 174 0.25 -15.23 -20.70
CA GLY A 174 -1.13 -14.84 -21.02
C GLY A 174 -1.45 -13.37 -20.69
N GLY A 175 -0.44 -12.54 -20.41
CA GLY A 175 -0.63 -11.14 -20.00
C GLY A 175 -0.98 -10.98 -18.51
N SER A 176 -1.64 -9.88 -18.15
CA SER A 176 -2.02 -9.58 -16.77
C SER A 176 -3.27 -10.35 -16.33
N VAL A 177 -3.27 -10.83 -15.09
CA VAL A 177 -4.45 -11.46 -14.46
C VAL A 177 -5.56 -10.45 -14.16
N ASP A 178 -6.78 -10.94 -13.98
CA ASP A 178 -7.97 -10.10 -13.82
C ASP A 178 -8.21 -9.67 -12.36
N ILE A 179 -8.04 -10.56 -11.37
CA ILE A 179 -8.35 -10.30 -9.95
C ILE A 179 -7.13 -9.80 -9.17
N GLY A 180 -5.96 -10.42 -9.36
CA GLY A 180 -4.70 -10.04 -8.68
C GLY A 180 -4.57 -10.43 -7.21
N LEU A 181 -5.53 -11.19 -6.66
CA LEU A 181 -5.44 -11.84 -5.34
C LEU A 181 -5.69 -13.34 -5.51
N GLU A 182 -5.15 -14.16 -4.62
CA GLU A 182 -5.41 -15.60 -4.65
C GLU A 182 -6.87 -15.94 -4.29
N SER A 183 -7.28 -17.16 -4.65
CA SER A 183 -8.60 -17.71 -4.36
C SER A 183 -8.97 -17.69 -2.88
N THR A 184 -10.27 -17.55 -2.60
CA THR A 184 -10.85 -17.87 -1.30
C THR A 184 -10.65 -19.35 -1.00
N ILE A 185 -10.27 -19.72 0.22
CA ILE A 185 -10.13 -21.12 0.63
C ILE A 185 -11.19 -21.45 1.68
N LEU A 186 -12.02 -22.43 1.38
CA LEU A 186 -13.10 -22.95 2.24
C LEU A 186 -12.78 -24.40 2.66
N ASP A 187 -12.67 -24.63 3.96
CA ASP A 187 -12.54 -25.96 4.55
C ASP A 187 -13.92 -26.63 4.60
N MET A 188 -14.10 -27.66 3.76
CA MET A 188 -15.34 -28.44 3.69
C MET A 188 -15.31 -29.65 4.62
N THR A 189 -14.21 -29.90 5.34
CA THR A 189 -14.12 -31.05 6.26
C THR A 189 -14.67 -30.72 7.66
N VAL A 190 -15.26 -29.54 7.85
CA VAL A 190 -15.81 -29.05 9.11
C VAL A 190 -17.22 -28.49 8.90
N THR A 191 -18.01 -28.49 9.98
CA THR A 191 -19.39 -27.99 9.97
C THR A 191 -19.58 -26.94 11.08
N PRO A 192 -19.99 -25.70 10.76
CA PRO A 192 -20.18 -25.16 9.40
C PRO A 192 -18.85 -25.08 8.61
N PRO A 193 -18.88 -25.08 7.27
CA PRO A 193 -17.69 -24.86 6.44
C PRO A 193 -16.94 -23.59 6.88
N MET A 194 -15.61 -23.58 6.76
CA MET A 194 -14.76 -22.55 7.35
C MET A 194 -13.86 -21.86 6.34
N ILE A 195 -13.93 -20.54 6.24
CA ILE A 195 -12.99 -19.76 5.42
C ILE A 195 -11.64 -19.74 6.13
N LEU A 196 -10.62 -20.34 5.49
CA LEU A 196 -9.22 -20.34 5.95
C LEU A 196 -8.39 -19.24 5.29
N ARG A 197 -8.82 -18.75 4.12
CA ARG A 197 -8.18 -17.62 3.45
C ARG A 197 -9.22 -16.76 2.73
N PRO A 198 -9.32 -15.46 3.04
CA PRO A 198 -10.19 -14.56 2.31
C PRO A 198 -9.64 -14.28 0.90
N GLY A 199 -10.55 -14.15 -0.06
CA GLY A 199 -10.29 -13.84 -1.46
C GLY A 199 -11.50 -13.15 -2.09
N ALA A 200 -11.67 -13.27 -3.41
CA ALA A 200 -12.75 -12.62 -4.15
C ALA A 200 -14.16 -13.14 -3.80
N ILE A 201 -14.27 -14.41 -3.37
CA ILE A 201 -15.54 -14.97 -2.88
C ILE A 201 -15.65 -14.68 -1.38
N THR A 202 -16.66 -13.91 -1.00
CA THR A 202 -16.83 -13.41 0.37
C THR A 202 -17.67 -14.35 1.23
N ALA A 203 -17.65 -14.19 2.55
CA ALA A 203 -18.49 -14.97 3.46
C ALA A 203 -19.98 -14.84 3.13
N GLY A 204 -20.47 -13.61 2.91
CA GLY A 204 -21.88 -13.38 2.56
C GLY A 204 -22.30 -14.09 1.27
N MET A 205 -21.43 -14.12 0.25
CA MET A 205 -21.70 -14.86 -1.00
C MET A 205 -21.84 -16.36 -0.77
N LEU A 206 -21.01 -16.94 0.12
CA LEU A 206 -21.12 -18.35 0.47
C LEU A 206 -22.38 -18.62 1.31
N GLU A 207 -22.70 -17.71 2.24
CA GLU A 207 -23.86 -17.85 3.12
C GLU A 207 -25.19 -17.80 2.37
N GLU A 208 -25.27 -17.03 1.28
CA GLU A 208 -26.43 -17.01 0.39
C GLU A 208 -26.70 -18.36 -0.29
N VAL A 209 -25.66 -19.18 -0.51
CA VAL A 209 -25.77 -20.47 -1.21
C VAL A 209 -25.97 -21.63 -0.24
N ILE A 210 -25.17 -21.68 0.84
CA ILE A 210 -25.10 -22.86 1.73
C ILE A 210 -25.50 -22.59 3.19
N GLY A 211 -25.92 -21.37 3.52
CA GLY A 211 -26.18 -20.96 4.91
C GLY A 211 -24.90 -20.70 5.70
N ALA A 212 -24.94 -20.83 7.03
CA ALA A 212 -23.86 -20.36 7.91
C ALA A 212 -22.46 -20.85 7.51
N VAL A 213 -21.51 -19.92 7.41
CA VAL A 213 -20.08 -20.17 7.16
C VAL A 213 -19.26 -19.54 8.27
N SER A 214 -18.30 -20.29 8.80
CA SER A 214 -17.36 -19.77 9.80
C SER A 214 -16.14 -19.13 9.15
N VAL A 215 -15.45 -18.25 9.88
CA VAL A 215 -14.17 -17.66 9.45
C VAL A 215 -13.14 -18.01 10.49
N ASP A 216 -12.00 -18.56 10.06
CA ASP A 216 -10.92 -18.94 10.97
C ASP A 216 -10.41 -17.72 11.76
N GLU A 217 -10.37 -17.83 13.09
CA GLU A 217 -9.99 -16.73 13.98
C GLU A 217 -8.51 -16.33 13.84
N THR A 218 -7.64 -17.22 13.34
CA THR A 218 -6.23 -16.91 13.07
C THR A 218 -6.04 -16.01 11.84
N ILE A 219 -7.10 -15.79 11.06
CA ILE A 219 -7.14 -14.73 10.04
C ILE A 219 -7.12 -13.34 10.70
N LEU A 220 -7.53 -13.24 11.97
CA LEU A 220 -7.67 -12.01 12.75
C LEU A 220 -6.54 -11.79 13.78
N GLY A 221 -5.56 -12.70 13.91
CA GLY A 221 -4.54 -12.65 14.97
C GLY A 221 -3.23 -13.37 14.64
N SER A 222 -2.15 -12.95 15.33
CA SER A 222 -0.74 -13.34 15.08
C SER A 222 -0.44 -14.84 15.24
N GLU A 223 0.45 -15.32 14.36
CA GLU A 223 1.13 -16.64 14.28
C GLU A 223 0.62 -17.78 15.18
N SER A 224 -0.14 -18.69 14.58
CA SER A 224 -0.43 -20.01 15.14
C SER A 224 0.76 -20.98 14.98
N THR A 225 1.04 -21.78 16.01
CA THR A 225 2.04 -22.86 15.98
C THR A 225 1.56 -24.14 15.29
N GLN A 226 0.28 -24.21 14.89
CA GLN A 226 -0.29 -25.36 14.21
C GLN A 226 0.21 -25.52 12.76
N VAL A 227 0.16 -26.74 12.23
CA VAL A 227 0.48 -27.04 10.82
C VAL A 227 -0.55 -26.35 9.92
N PRO A 228 -0.15 -25.58 8.90
CA PRO A 228 -1.09 -24.85 8.07
C PRO A 228 -1.95 -25.80 7.24
N LYS A 229 -3.27 -25.76 7.43
CA LYS A 229 -4.23 -26.51 6.60
C LYS A 229 -4.31 -26.00 5.16
N ALA A 230 -3.91 -24.75 4.92
CA ALA A 230 -4.01 -24.09 3.63
C ALA A 230 -2.81 -23.16 3.32
N PRO A 231 -2.53 -22.90 2.03
CA PRO A 231 -1.50 -21.96 1.63
C PRO A 231 -1.72 -20.53 2.16
N GLY A 232 -0.64 -19.94 2.67
CA GLY A 232 -0.60 -18.52 3.06
C GLY A 232 -1.16 -18.24 4.45
N MET A 233 -1.30 -19.25 5.32
CA MET A 233 -1.72 -19.09 6.72
C MET A 233 -0.56 -18.80 7.70
N LYS A 234 0.67 -19.22 7.38
CA LYS A 234 1.86 -19.13 8.26
C LYS A 234 2.98 -18.39 7.53
N TYR A 235 3.87 -17.70 8.25
CA TYR A 235 5.04 -16.94 7.76
C TYR A 235 4.76 -15.55 7.16
N ARG A 236 5.77 -14.67 7.18
CA ARG A 236 5.78 -13.41 6.41
C ARG A 236 5.67 -13.75 4.92
N HIS A 237 4.54 -13.40 4.32
CA HIS A 237 4.18 -13.68 2.94
C HIS A 237 3.83 -12.40 2.21
N TYR A 238 4.03 -12.40 0.89
CA TYR A 238 3.74 -11.26 0.01
C TYR A 238 4.59 -10.03 0.29
N ALA A 239 5.67 -10.18 1.03
CA ALA A 239 6.43 -9.06 1.53
C ALA A 239 7.36 -8.53 0.44
N PRO A 240 7.32 -7.22 0.13
CA PRO A 240 8.39 -6.58 -0.61
C PRO A 240 9.70 -6.65 0.19
N ARG A 241 10.81 -6.36 -0.47
CA ARG A 241 12.15 -6.24 0.15
C ARG A 241 12.15 -5.10 1.17
N ALA A 242 11.50 -3.99 0.83
CA ALA A 242 11.34 -2.84 1.69
C ALA A 242 10.54 -3.18 2.97
N ARG A 243 10.75 -2.42 4.04
CA ARG A 243 9.91 -2.52 5.23
C ARG A 243 8.57 -1.85 4.95
N LEU A 244 7.49 -2.63 4.85
CA LEU A 244 6.13 -2.13 4.73
C LEU A 244 5.50 -1.89 6.11
N MET A 245 4.83 -0.76 6.28
CA MET A 245 4.06 -0.41 7.46
C MET A 245 2.68 0.11 7.03
N ILE A 246 1.63 -0.34 7.71
CA ILE A 246 0.26 0.09 7.45
C ILE A 246 -0.09 1.18 8.46
N VAL A 247 -0.64 2.28 7.97
CA VAL A 247 -1.15 3.36 8.83
C VAL A 247 -2.67 3.21 8.88
N GLU A 248 -3.21 3.07 10.08
CA GLU A 248 -4.64 2.80 10.31
C GLU A 248 -5.30 3.95 11.09
N GLY A 249 -6.42 4.45 10.56
CA GLY A 249 -7.24 5.46 11.20
C GLY A 249 -8.37 5.93 10.29
N THR A 250 -8.86 7.14 10.51
CA THR A 250 -9.70 7.78 9.49
C THR A 250 -8.85 8.18 8.29
N LEU A 251 -9.43 8.21 7.09
CA LEU A 251 -8.70 8.56 5.85
C LEU A 251 -7.89 9.86 5.98
N ARG A 252 -8.47 10.87 6.64
CA ARG A 252 -7.78 12.15 6.90
C ARG A 252 -6.59 11.98 7.83
N GLU A 253 -6.73 11.22 8.91
CA GLU A 253 -5.63 10.96 9.85
C GLU A 253 -4.52 10.13 9.19
N GLU A 254 -4.87 9.14 8.37
CA GLU A 254 -3.89 8.33 7.64
C GLU A 254 -3.04 9.18 6.71
N VAL A 255 -3.66 10.03 5.89
CA VAL A 255 -2.95 10.96 5.01
C VAL A 255 -2.00 11.84 5.82
N LEU A 256 -2.47 12.43 6.91
CA LEU A 256 -1.67 13.31 7.76
C LEU A 256 -0.50 12.59 8.44
N ALA A 257 -0.71 11.36 8.91
CA ALA A 257 0.31 10.54 9.54
C ALA A 257 1.36 10.06 8.52
N ILE A 258 0.93 9.57 7.36
CA ILE A 258 1.82 9.12 6.28
C ILE A 258 2.69 10.28 5.78
N ARG A 259 2.11 11.47 5.60
CA ARG A 259 2.86 12.68 5.26
C ARG A 259 4.01 12.95 6.23
N GLN A 260 3.72 12.92 7.53
CA GLN A 260 4.73 13.13 8.57
C GLN A 260 5.81 12.04 8.56
N LEU A 261 5.42 10.77 8.43
CA LEU A 261 6.35 9.64 8.37
C LEU A 261 7.24 9.71 7.11
N ALA A 262 6.67 10.07 5.97
CA ALA A 262 7.41 10.22 4.72
C ALA A 262 8.40 11.39 4.77
N TYR A 263 8.00 12.51 5.39
CA TYR A 263 8.88 13.64 5.66
C TYR A 263 10.06 13.25 6.56
N GLU A 264 9.80 12.54 7.67
CA GLU A 264 10.85 12.07 8.58
C GLU A 264 11.83 11.13 7.88
N ALA A 265 11.32 10.19 7.07
CA ALA A 265 12.13 9.28 6.29
C ALA A 265 12.97 10.03 5.23
N HIS A 266 12.38 11.01 4.55
CA HIS A 266 13.07 11.88 3.60
C HIS A 266 14.25 12.63 4.26
N ARG A 267 14.03 13.22 5.45
CA ARG A 267 15.11 13.88 6.24
C ARG A 267 16.26 12.94 6.60
N LYS A 268 15.96 11.65 6.82
CA LYS A 268 16.95 10.60 7.07
C LYS A 268 17.64 10.08 5.80
N GLY A 269 17.34 10.66 4.63
CA GLY A 269 17.88 10.22 3.34
C GLY A 269 17.34 8.85 2.88
N GLN A 270 16.21 8.40 3.43
CA GLN A 270 15.61 7.12 3.08
C GLN A 270 14.77 7.26 1.82
N LYS A 271 14.93 6.33 0.87
CA LYS A 271 14.03 6.23 -0.28
C LYS A 271 12.71 5.63 0.21
N THR A 272 11.64 6.42 0.16
CA THR A 272 10.33 6.09 0.73
C THR A 272 9.33 5.82 -0.39
N GLY A 273 8.57 4.73 -0.26
CA GLY A 273 7.39 4.44 -1.05
C GLY A 273 6.10 4.75 -0.28
N ILE A 274 5.06 5.18 -0.99
CA ILE A 274 3.72 5.39 -0.43
C ILE A 274 2.70 4.62 -1.30
N ILE A 275 1.91 3.77 -0.67
CA ILE A 275 0.74 3.14 -1.29
C ILE A 275 -0.47 4.02 -1.00
N ALA A 276 -1.05 4.57 -2.06
CA ALA A 276 -2.16 5.52 -2.00
C ALA A 276 -3.28 5.14 -2.96
N THR A 277 -4.41 5.86 -2.87
CA THR A 277 -5.53 5.77 -3.80
C THR A 277 -5.67 7.04 -4.63
N ASN A 278 -6.53 7.01 -5.65
CA ASN A 278 -6.82 8.18 -6.50
C ASN A 278 -7.17 9.42 -5.68
N GLU A 279 -7.93 9.23 -4.60
CA GLU A 279 -8.49 10.29 -3.77
C GLU A 279 -7.44 10.96 -2.89
N THR A 280 -6.36 10.24 -2.53
CA THR A 280 -5.37 10.68 -1.54
C THR A 280 -4.01 11.02 -2.13
N MET A 281 -3.66 10.43 -3.27
CA MET A 281 -2.38 10.63 -3.95
C MET A 281 -1.95 12.11 -4.06
N PRO A 282 -2.83 13.09 -4.37
CA PRO A 282 -2.44 14.50 -4.46
C PRO A 282 -1.95 15.14 -3.15
N PHE A 283 -2.20 14.52 -1.99
CA PHE A 283 -1.83 15.09 -0.70
C PHE A 283 -0.43 14.69 -0.21
N TYR A 284 0.24 13.76 -0.90
CA TYR A 284 1.58 13.30 -0.53
C TYR A 284 2.65 14.11 -1.26
N THR A 285 3.47 14.81 -0.48
CA THR A 285 4.53 15.72 -0.95
C THR A 285 5.90 15.06 -1.00
N TYR A 286 6.12 14.01 -0.21
CA TYR A 286 7.40 13.30 -0.10
C TYR A 286 7.25 11.82 -0.43
N GLY A 287 8.28 11.25 -1.06
CA GLY A 287 8.33 9.82 -1.42
C GLY A 287 7.77 9.49 -2.79
N LEU A 288 7.96 8.25 -3.20
CA LEU A 288 7.43 7.69 -4.44
C LEU A 288 6.02 7.16 -4.19
N VAL A 289 5.02 7.89 -4.68
CA VAL A 289 3.61 7.52 -4.53
C VAL A 289 3.20 6.56 -5.63
N LYS A 290 2.64 5.40 -5.26
CA LYS A 290 2.06 4.42 -6.17
C LYS A 290 0.57 4.30 -5.89
N ASN A 291 -0.19 4.34 -6.97
CA ASN A 291 -1.65 4.38 -6.91
C ASN A 291 -2.24 2.99 -7.15
N LEU A 292 -3.05 2.51 -6.21
CA LEU A 292 -3.76 1.23 -6.36
C LEU A 292 -5.09 1.33 -7.12
N GLY A 293 -5.62 2.54 -7.31
CA GLY A 293 -6.92 2.79 -7.92
C GLY A 293 -7.82 3.61 -7.00
N SER A 294 -9.12 3.62 -7.29
CA SER A 294 -10.13 4.32 -6.48
C SER A 294 -10.64 3.42 -5.35
N ARG A 295 -10.92 4.02 -4.19
CA ARG A 295 -11.56 3.34 -3.05
C ARG A 295 -12.97 2.81 -3.37
N GLU A 296 -13.66 3.41 -4.33
CA GLU A 296 -14.96 2.92 -4.81
C GLU A 296 -14.83 1.66 -5.69
N ASN A 297 -13.63 1.34 -6.16
CA ASN A 297 -13.35 0.19 -7.01
C ASN A 297 -12.32 -0.76 -6.35
N GLU A 298 -12.75 -1.49 -5.33
CA GLU A 298 -11.93 -2.47 -4.60
C GLU A 298 -11.31 -3.53 -5.52
N LYS A 299 -11.96 -3.87 -6.64
CA LYS A 299 -11.42 -4.82 -7.62
C LYS A 299 -10.15 -4.29 -8.30
N ALA A 300 -10.10 -3.00 -8.60
CA ALA A 300 -8.89 -2.37 -9.15
C ALA A 300 -7.75 -2.38 -8.13
N ILE A 301 -8.05 -2.11 -6.86
CA ILE A 301 -7.06 -2.15 -5.76
C ILE A 301 -6.48 -3.56 -5.61
N ALA A 302 -7.35 -4.58 -5.56
CA ALA A 302 -6.96 -5.98 -5.52
C ALA A 302 -6.03 -6.36 -6.69
N ARG A 303 -6.39 -5.95 -7.91
CA ARG A 303 -5.63 -6.22 -9.14
C ARG A 303 -4.23 -5.63 -9.11
N ASN A 304 -4.10 -4.41 -8.58
CA ASN A 304 -2.86 -3.64 -8.63
C ASN A 304 -1.94 -3.91 -7.43
N LEU A 305 -2.44 -4.48 -6.34
CA LEU A 305 -1.71 -4.63 -5.07
C LEU A 305 -0.31 -5.25 -5.26
N TYR A 306 -0.23 -6.45 -5.84
CA TYR A 306 1.07 -7.12 -6.00
C TYR A 306 1.97 -6.47 -7.04
N ALA A 307 1.40 -5.85 -8.08
CA ALA A 307 2.19 -5.12 -9.08
C ALA A 307 2.90 -3.94 -8.42
N VAL A 308 2.17 -3.13 -7.64
CA VAL A 308 2.74 -1.99 -6.90
C VAL A 308 3.81 -2.44 -5.89
N LEU A 309 3.58 -3.54 -5.17
CA LEU A 309 4.60 -4.08 -4.25
C LEU A 309 5.88 -4.51 -4.98
N ARG A 310 5.78 -5.01 -6.21
CA ARG A 310 6.94 -5.37 -7.04
C ARG A 310 7.61 -4.15 -7.67
N GLU A 311 6.85 -3.17 -8.13
CA GLU A 311 7.40 -1.89 -8.60
C GLU A 311 8.26 -1.21 -7.53
N PHE A 312 7.87 -1.31 -6.25
CA PHE A 312 8.71 -0.82 -5.15
C PHE A 312 10.03 -1.59 -4.96
N ASP A 313 10.04 -2.89 -5.25
CA ASP A 313 11.29 -3.69 -5.24
C ASP A 313 12.23 -3.24 -6.37
N GLU A 314 11.70 -2.90 -7.54
CA GLU A 314 12.47 -2.36 -8.68
C GLU A 314 12.99 -0.96 -8.40
N GLU A 315 12.19 -0.13 -7.72
CA GLU A 315 12.57 1.20 -7.27
C GLU A 315 13.50 1.17 -6.06
N GLU A 316 13.83 0.00 -5.51
CA GLU A 316 14.76 -0.13 -4.37
C GLU A 316 14.42 0.79 -3.19
N VAL A 317 13.12 0.98 -2.91
CA VAL A 317 12.69 1.77 -1.75
C VAL A 317 13.07 1.04 -0.47
N SER A 318 13.42 1.79 0.57
CA SER A 318 13.84 1.25 1.87
C SER A 318 12.68 1.01 2.82
N VAL A 319 11.65 1.86 2.73
CA VAL A 319 10.45 1.83 3.56
C VAL A 319 9.22 2.13 2.70
N ILE A 320 8.11 1.48 3.00
CA ILE A 320 6.82 1.71 2.36
C ILE A 320 5.79 2.01 3.45
N PHE A 321 5.03 3.10 3.27
CA PHE A 321 3.86 3.40 4.07
C PHE A 321 2.61 3.15 3.25
N SER A 322 1.66 2.38 3.78
CA SER A 322 0.37 2.14 3.13
C SER A 322 -0.75 2.71 3.95
N GLU A 323 -1.72 3.31 3.26
CA GLU A 323 -3.05 3.53 3.79
C GLU A 323 -3.73 2.19 4.14
N SER A 324 -4.76 2.24 5.00
CA SER A 324 -5.61 1.10 5.26
C SER A 324 -6.83 1.06 4.32
N PHE A 325 -7.38 -0.14 4.15
CA PHE A 325 -8.53 -0.41 3.29
C PHE A 325 -9.69 -1.00 4.10
N ALA A 326 -10.91 -0.91 3.57
CA ALA A 326 -12.11 -1.34 4.27
C ALA A 326 -12.03 -2.83 4.70
N ALA A 327 -12.51 -3.15 5.90
CA ALA A 327 -12.53 -4.51 6.44
C ALA A 327 -13.73 -5.36 5.96
N GLN A 328 -14.44 -4.93 4.93
CA GLN A 328 -15.62 -5.62 4.37
C GLN A 328 -15.35 -6.10 2.94
N GLY A 329 -16.16 -7.03 2.44
CA GLY A 329 -16.09 -7.47 1.05
C GLY A 329 -14.70 -7.96 0.61
N ILE A 330 -14.22 -7.45 -0.53
CA ILE A 330 -12.89 -7.75 -1.09
C ILE A 330 -11.80 -6.99 -0.31
N GLY A 331 -12.14 -5.84 0.28
CA GLY A 331 -11.28 -5.10 1.20
C GLY A 331 -10.67 -5.96 2.31
N LYS A 332 -11.42 -6.92 2.88
CA LYS A 332 -10.90 -7.89 3.86
C LYS A 332 -9.78 -8.77 3.28
N ALA A 333 -9.90 -9.17 2.01
CA ALA A 333 -8.85 -9.95 1.34
C ALA A 333 -7.61 -9.10 1.07
N ILE A 334 -7.79 -7.85 0.64
CA ILE A 334 -6.71 -6.86 0.42
C ILE A 334 -5.94 -6.65 1.73
N MET A 335 -6.65 -6.32 2.82
CA MET A 335 -6.04 -6.10 4.14
C MET A 335 -5.31 -7.35 4.63
N ASN A 336 -5.90 -8.54 4.48
CA ASN A 336 -5.20 -9.78 4.85
C ASN A 336 -3.86 -9.96 4.12
N ARG A 337 -3.75 -9.55 2.85
CA ARG A 337 -2.48 -9.62 2.11
C ARG A 337 -1.51 -8.53 2.55
N LEU A 338 -2.01 -7.32 2.75
CA LEU A 338 -1.21 -6.16 3.14
C LEU A 338 -0.62 -6.37 4.55
N GLU A 339 -1.40 -6.85 5.51
CA GLU A 339 -0.95 -7.16 6.87
C GLU A 339 0.15 -8.21 6.88
N LYS A 340 -0.01 -9.28 6.09
CA LYS A 340 1.02 -10.32 5.94
C LYS A 340 2.30 -9.78 5.29
N ALA A 341 2.16 -8.90 4.29
CA ALA A 341 3.30 -8.25 3.64
C ALA A 341 4.05 -7.32 4.63
N ALA A 342 3.30 -6.62 5.48
CA ALA A 342 3.81 -5.74 6.53
C ALA A 342 4.35 -6.49 7.75
N GLY A 343 4.15 -7.82 7.84
CA GLY A 343 4.47 -8.58 9.05
C GLY A 343 3.68 -8.10 10.27
N HIS A 344 2.43 -7.69 10.05
CA HIS A 344 1.52 -7.12 11.05
C HIS A 344 2.01 -5.81 11.70
N VAL A 345 2.94 -5.09 11.07
CA VAL A 345 3.34 -3.76 11.54
C VAL A 345 2.29 -2.73 11.14
N MET A 346 1.42 -2.42 12.10
CA MET A 346 0.39 -1.39 12.01
C MET A 346 0.72 -0.21 12.91
N LEU A 347 0.58 0.99 12.37
CA LEU A 347 0.82 2.26 13.05
C LEU A 347 -0.53 2.98 13.23
N PRO A 348 -0.96 3.25 14.47
CA PRO A 348 -2.18 4.01 14.69
C PRO A 348 -1.99 5.47 14.26
N ALA A 349 -2.73 5.91 13.24
CA ALA A 349 -2.62 7.25 12.67
C ALA A 349 -2.83 8.33 13.72
N ALA A 350 -3.83 8.16 14.59
CA ALA A 350 -4.15 9.09 15.67
C ALA A 350 -2.97 9.33 16.63
N ALA A 351 -2.11 8.32 16.88
CA ALA A 351 -0.96 8.47 17.76
C ALA A 351 0.13 9.37 17.15
N ILE A 352 0.32 9.28 15.83
CA ILE A 352 1.25 10.15 15.08
C ILE A 352 0.64 11.54 14.95
N VAL A 353 -0.64 11.62 14.60
CA VAL A 353 -1.34 12.90 14.39
C VAL A 353 -1.34 13.74 15.67
N LYS A 354 -1.58 13.12 16.83
CA LYS A 354 -1.62 13.79 18.13
C LYS A 354 -0.29 14.39 18.58
N GLN A 355 0.84 13.92 18.04
CA GLN A 355 2.15 14.50 18.34
C GLN A 355 2.36 15.85 17.65
N GLN A 356 1.57 16.15 16.61
CA GLN A 356 1.69 17.39 15.84
C GLN A 356 0.73 18.45 16.35
N LYS A 357 1.21 19.33 17.26
CA LYS A 357 0.42 20.44 17.82
C LYS A 357 -0.03 21.44 16.76
N TYR A 358 0.88 21.79 15.85
CA TYR A 358 0.63 22.68 14.74
C TYR A 358 0.95 21.97 13.43
N ARG A 359 0.12 22.11 12.41
CA ARG A 359 0.35 21.58 11.05
C ARG A 359 0.57 22.68 10.03
N ARG A 360 0.08 23.87 10.33
CA ARG A 360 0.18 25.04 9.48
C ARG A 360 0.75 26.21 10.26
N ILE A 361 1.62 26.97 9.63
CA ILE A 361 2.22 28.19 10.18
C ILE A 361 1.91 29.32 9.21
N VAL A 362 1.26 30.36 9.71
CA VAL A 362 0.87 31.53 8.92
C VAL A 362 1.59 32.76 9.45
N PHE A 363 2.46 33.34 8.64
CA PHE A 363 3.08 34.63 8.93
C PHE A 363 2.17 35.76 8.48
N LEU A 364 1.56 36.46 9.42
CA LEU A 364 0.65 37.56 9.14
C LEU A 364 1.39 38.89 9.15
N SER A 365 1.21 39.67 8.08
CA SER A 365 1.72 41.04 7.97
C SER A 365 0.63 41.97 7.43
N ASN A 366 0.93 43.26 7.24
CA ASN A 366 -0.11 44.21 6.79
C ASN A 366 -0.60 43.92 5.36
N THR A 367 0.31 43.90 4.39
CA THR A 367 -0.03 43.73 2.95
C THR A 367 0.52 42.44 2.33
N ASP A 368 1.26 41.62 3.09
CA ASP A 368 1.83 40.35 2.61
C ASP A 368 2.76 40.47 1.39
N THR A 369 3.56 41.54 1.36
CA THR A 369 4.50 41.79 0.25
C THR A 369 5.96 41.83 0.70
N SER A 370 6.25 41.76 2.00
CA SER A 370 7.63 41.85 2.51
C SER A 370 7.90 40.96 3.71
N ARG A 371 7.56 41.42 4.93
CA ARG A 371 7.90 40.74 6.19
C ARG A 371 7.37 39.30 6.28
N GLY A 372 6.08 39.11 5.99
CA GLY A 372 5.44 37.77 5.98
C GLY A 372 6.10 36.79 5.02
N PRO A 373 6.20 37.13 3.73
CA PRO A 373 6.84 36.26 2.73
C PRO A 373 8.31 35.96 3.05
N MET A 374 9.09 36.95 3.52
CA MET A 374 10.48 36.72 3.95
C MET A 374 10.54 35.72 5.11
N ALA A 375 9.70 35.87 6.13
CA ALA A 375 9.66 34.98 7.28
C ALA A 375 9.26 33.54 6.90
N ALA A 376 8.24 33.40 6.05
CA ALA A 376 7.79 32.13 5.53
C ALA A 376 8.90 31.38 4.79
N GLU A 377 9.59 32.05 3.86
CA GLU A 377 10.66 31.46 3.09
C GLU A 377 11.89 31.12 3.93
N LEU A 378 12.25 32.01 4.86
CA LEU A 378 13.32 31.75 5.83
C LEU A 378 13.04 30.49 6.66
N LEU A 379 11.78 30.25 7.06
CA LEU A 379 11.39 29.08 7.84
C LEU A 379 11.42 27.80 6.99
N ARG A 380 10.99 27.85 5.72
CA ARG A 380 11.06 26.70 4.79
C ARG A 380 12.50 26.21 4.60
N CYS A 381 13.49 27.09 4.74
CA CYS A 381 14.91 26.75 4.64
C CYS A 381 15.51 26.18 5.94
N GLN A 382 14.73 26.05 7.03
CA GLN A 382 15.22 25.52 8.30
C GLN A 382 15.07 24.00 8.39
N ASP A 383 15.89 23.36 9.22
CA ASP A 383 15.76 21.93 9.53
C ASP A 383 14.66 21.72 10.58
N LEU A 384 13.42 21.53 10.10
CA LEU A 384 12.24 21.29 10.91
C LEU A 384 12.06 19.79 11.17
N GLU A 385 11.78 19.40 12.42
CA GLU A 385 11.56 17.99 12.79
C GLU A 385 10.22 17.43 12.29
N GLN A 386 9.31 18.32 11.93
CA GLN A 386 7.96 18.01 11.46
C GLN A 386 7.68 18.70 10.13
N GLU A 387 6.82 18.10 9.31
CA GLU A 387 6.26 18.79 8.16
C GLU A 387 5.29 19.89 8.64
N TYR A 388 5.43 21.08 8.07
CA TYR A 388 4.49 22.19 8.23
C TYR A 388 4.07 22.72 6.86
N ALA A 389 2.78 23.04 6.71
CA ALA A 389 2.34 23.97 5.68
C ALA A 389 2.73 25.39 6.11
N ILE A 390 3.64 26.03 5.39
CA ILE A 390 4.16 27.36 5.76
C ILE A 390 3.64 28.39 4.75
N ASP A 391 2.86 29.36 5.24
CA ASP A 391 2.20 30.39 4.45
C ASP A 391 2.50 31.79 4.99
N SER A 392 2.21 32.80 4.17
CA SER A 392 2.09 34.19 4.62
C SER A 392 0.75 34.79 4.18
N ARG A 393 0.23 35.73 4.98
CA ARG A 393 -1.07 36.39 4.76
C ARG A 393 -1.00 37.88 5.09
N GLY A 394 -1.94 38.63 4.54
CA GLY A 394 -2.04 40.08 4.68
C GLY A 394 -3.36 40.49 5.34
N LEU A 395 -3.30 41.36 6.35
CA LEU A 395 -4.50 41.94 6.97
C LEU A 395 -5.33 42.78 6.01
N ILE A 396 -4.68 43.47 5.08
CA ILE A 396 -5.31 44.36 4.11
C ILE A 396 -4.71 44.06 2.74
N VAL A 397 -5.38 43.18 1.99
CA VAL A 397 -5.03 42.84 0.60
C VAL A 397 -6.25 43.10 -0.26
N LEU A 398 -6.22 44.18 -1.05
CA LEU A 398 -7.32 44.56 -1.94
C LEU A 398 -7.28 43.79 -3.26
N PHE A 399 -6.07 43.51 -3.74
CA PHE A 399 -5.79 42.72 -4.93
C PHE A 399 -4.46 41.96 -4.71
N PRO A 400 -4.27 40.81 -5.38
CA PRO A 400 -3.02 40.08 -5.26
C PRO A 400 -1.85 40.89 -5.84
N GLU A 401 -0.80 41.05 -5.05
CA GLU A 401 0.42 41.80 -5.39
C GLU A 401 1.65 40.89 -5.24
N PRO A 402 2.65 41.01 -6.13
CA PRO A 402 3.89 40.27 -5.98
C PRO A 402 4.67 40.70 -4.73
N ALA A 403 5.67 39.90 -4.35
CA ALA A 403 6.64 40.31 -3.34
C ALA A 403 7.32 41.65 -3.73
N ASN A 404 7.57 42.49 -2.73
CA ASN A 404 8.24 43.76 -2.90
C ASN A 404 9.64 43.54 -3.48
N GLN A 405 9.98 44.27 -4.54
CA GLN A 405 11.25 44.08 -5.26
C GLN A 405 12.50 44.24 -4.38
N LYS A 406 12.44 45.09 -3.34
CA LYS A 406 13.56 45.24 -2.40
C LYS A 406 13.67 44.04 -1.46
N ALA A 407 12.54 43.49 -1.01
CA ALA A 407 12.53 42.26 -0.22
C ALA A 407 13.07 41.09 -1.05
N GLU A 408 12.64 40.95 -2.30
CA GLU A 408 13.16 39.96 -3.24
C GLU A 408 14.67 40.10 -3.46
N ALA A 409 15.17 41.33 -3.63
CA ALA A 409 16.61 41.57 -3.78
C ALA A 409 17.42 41.15 -2.54
N ILE A 410 16.90 41.38 -1.34
CA ILE A 410 17.53 40.94 -0.10
C ILE A 410 17.49 39.42 0.04
N MET A 411 16.35 38.76 -0.23
CA MET A 411 16.24 37.30 -0.16
C MET A 411 17.20 36.61 -1.15
N LYS A 412 17.36 37.17 -2.36
CA LYS A 412 18.34 36.69 -3.35
C LYS A 412 19.78 36.78 -2.85
N SER A 413 20.12 37.79 -2.06
CA SER A 413 21.45 37.88 -1.43
C SER A 413 21.70 36.74 -0.41
N GLY A 414 20.62 36.19 0.17
CA GLY A 414 20.62 35.01 1.02
C GLY A 414 20.43 33.67 0.29
N GLN A 415 20.54 33.64 -1.05
CA GLN A 415 20.29 32.45 -1.89
C GLN A 415 18.86 31.89 -1.82
N MET A 416 17.90 32.74 -1.47
CA MET A 416 16.46 32.43 -1.44
C MET A 416 15.72 33.25 -2.49
N SER A 417 14.46 32.93 -2.78
CA SER A 417 13.62 33.72 -3.69
C SER A 417 12.17 33.74 -3.23
N LEU A 418 11.52 34.88 -3.45
CA LEU A 418 10.08 35.08 -3.30
C LEU A 418 9.40 35.13 -4.69
N GLU A 419 10.07 34.66 -5.73
CA GLU A 419 9.51 34.59 -7.08
C GLU A 419 8.27 33.68 -7.09
N GLY A 420 7.19 34.15 -7.72
CA GLY A 420 5.89 33.47 -7.71
C GLY A 420 5.03 33.76 -6.47
N HIS A 421 5.56 34.45 -5.45
CA HIS A 421 4.73 34.92 -4.34
C HIS A 421 3.69 35.93 -4.83
N SER A 422 2.47 35.79 -4.31
CA SER A 422 1.37 36.72 -4.51
C SER A 422 0.66 36.91 -3.18
N SER A 423 0.40 38.16 -2.79
CA SER A 423 -0.25 38.47 -1.52
C SER A 423 -1.66 37.88 -1.45
N ILE A 424 -1.99 37.33 -0.29
CA ILE A 424 -3.30 36.71 -0.02
C ILE A 424 -3.87 37.32 1.26
N ALA A 425 -5.15 37.71 1.22
CA ALA A 425 -5.85 38.23 2.38
C ALA A 425 -5.96 37.16 3.49
N PHE A 426 -5.75 37.56 4.73
CA PHE A 426 -6.04 36.74 5.90
C PHE A 426 -7.56 36.53 6.04
N SER A 427 -7.97 35.34 6.44
CA SER A 427 -9.38 34.98 6.59
C SER A 427 -9.61 34.05 7.79
N GLU A 428 -10.88 33.80 8.11
CA GLU A 428 -11.26 32.86 9.16
C GLU A 428 -10.78 31.41 8.87
N GLU A 429 -10.61 31.06 7.59
CA GLU A 429 -10.06 29.75 7.20
C GLU A 429 -8.62 29.54 7.69
N ASP A 430 -7.89 30.62 7.97
CA ASP A 430 -6.53 30.60 8.51
C ASP A 430 -6.50 30.41 10.05
N LEU A 431 -7.65 30.40 10.73
CA LEU A 431 -7.78 30.26 12.19
C LEU A 431 -8.23 28.85 12.61
N GLN A 432 -7.64 27.81 12.02
CA GLN A 432 -7.88 26.42 12.43
C GLN A 432 -7.15 26.09 13.75
N GLU A 433 -7.65 25.10 14.49
CA GLU A 433 -7.07 24.72 15.80
C GLU A 433 -5.60 24.24 15.71
N ASP A 434 -5.19 23.73 14.55
CA ASP A 434 -3.83 23.25 14.27
C ASP A 434 -2.98 24.29 13.50
N THR A 435 -3.47 25.53 13.35
CA THR A 435 -2.74 26.62 12.70
C THR A 435 -2.11 27.54 13.74
N LEU A 436 -0.80 27.78 13.61
CA LEU A 436 -0.06 28.78 14.37
C LEU A 436 0.03 30.06 13.54
N VAL A 437 -0.57 31.15 14.03
CA VAL A 437 -0.51 32.46 13.37
C VAL A 437 0.52 33.34 14.09
N LEU A 438 1.52 33.79 13.34
CA LEU A 438 2.62 34.62 13.84
C LEU A 438 2.56 35.99 13.17
N THR A 439 2.18 37.00 13.96
CA THR A 439 2.08 38.39 13.51
C THR A 439 3.42 39.13 13.67
N MET A 440 3.63 40.19 12.87
CA MET A 440 4.91 40.94 12.91
C MET A 440 4.99 41.95 14.06
N ASP A 441 3.84 42.37 14.59
CA ASP A 441 3.75 43.35 15.68
C ASP A 441 2.44 43.19 16.46
N GLU A 442 2.39 43.76 17.67
CA GLU A 442 1.23 43.67 18.58
C GLU A 442 -0.04 44.28 17.99
N ASN A 443 0.06 45.34 17.19
CA ASN A 443 -1.13 45.96 16.59
C ASN A 443 -1.84 45.00 15.64
N GLN A 444 -1.08 44.23 14.86
CA GLN A 444 -1.61 43.20 13.98
C GLN A 444 -2.29 42.08 14.77
N LYS A 445 -1.64 41.61 15.85
CA LYS A 445 -2.23 40.62 16.76
C LYS A 445 -3.56 41.09 17.35
N TRP A 446 -3.60 42.30 17.91
CA TRP A 446 -4.81 42.86 18.50
C TRP A 446 -5.93 43.06 17.49
N LYS A 447 -5.59 43.43 16.25
CA LYS A 447 -6.58 43.54 15.17
C LYS A 447 -7.25 42.20 14.90
N VAL A 448 -6.47 41.12 14.73
CA VAL A 448 -7.02 39.77 14.58
C VAL A 448 -7.87 39.40 15.79
N ILE A 449 -7.36 39.62 17.01
CA ILE A 449 -8.08 39.32 18.27
C ILE A 449 -9.42 40.04 18.37
N SER A 450 -9.51 41.26 17.86
CA SER A 450 -10.74 42.05 17.90
C SER A 450 -11.74 41.73 16.80
N GLU A 451 -11.27 41.23 15.65
CA GLU A 451 -12.09 41.02 14.45
C GLU A 451 -12.67 39.61 14.34
N TYR A 452 -12.03 38.60 14.95
CA TYR A 452 -12.47 37.20 14.88
C TYR A 452 -12.83 36.63 16.26
N GLU A 453 -13.76 35.69 16.32
CA GLU A 453 -14.18 35.02 17.56
C GLU A 453 -13.38 33.72 17.81
N ASN A 454 -13.33 33.26 19.07
CA ASN A 454 -12.74 31.96 19.47
C ASN A 454 -11.28 31.71 19.05
N ILE A 455 -10.49 32.78 18.98
CA ILE A 455 -9.11 32.73 18.50
C ILE A 455 -8.21 31.92 19.44
N LYS A 456 -7.52 30.93 18.88
CA LYS A 456 -6.44 30.17 19.51
C LYS A 456 -5.17 30.33 18.68
N ASN A 457 -4.01 30.17 19.31
CA ASN A 457 -2.71 30.09 18.63
C ASN A 457 -2.28 31.31 17.80
N VAL A 458 -2.71 32.52 18.18
CA VAL A 458 -2.25 33.77 17.56
C VAL A 458 -1.27 34.48 18.50
N TYR A 459 -0.04 34.64 18.03
CA TYR A 459 1.05 35.25 18.78
C TYR A 459 1.78 36.29 17.91
N THR A 460 2.54 37.19 18.51
CA THR A 460 3.60 37.87 17.74
C THR A 460 4.76 36.90 17.52
N LEU A 461 5.53 37.09 16.44
CA LEU A 461 6.72 36.27 16.20
C LEU A 461 7.71 36.39 17.37
N ASN A 462 7.84 37.58 17.96
CA ASN A 462 8.66 37.84 19.15
C ASN A 462 8.16 37.09 20.38
N GLU A 463 6.87 37.23 20.71
CA GLU A 463 6.25 36.53 21.85
C GLU A 463 6.44 35.03 21.74
N PHE A 464 6.22 34.45 20.55
CA PHE A 464 6.40 33.02 20.36
C PHE A 464 7.88 32.63 20.40
N ALA A 465 8.79 33.44 19.85
CA ALA A 465 10.23 33.18 19.88
C ALA A 465 10.90 33.49 21.23
N GLU A 466 10.17 34.08 22.20
CA GLU A 466 10.67 34.54 23.50
C GLU A 466 11.80 35.57 23.38
N GLU A 467 11.63 36.51 22.45
CA GLU A 467 12.57 37.59 22.19
C GLU A 467 11.86 38.96 22.31
N ASP A 468 12.63 40.01 22.61
CA ASP A 468 12.13 41.38 22.78
C ASP A 468 12.72 42.33 21.72
N THR A 469 12.80 41.86 20.46
CA THR A 469 13.41 42.61 19.35
C THR A 469 12.35 43.14 18.40
N GLU A 470 12.15 44.45 18.33
CA GLU A 470 11.19 45.03 17.39
C GLU A 470 11.53 44.69 15.92
N ILE A 471 10.55 44.17 15.18
CA ILE A 471 10.71 43.89 13.74
C ILE A 471 10.41 45.17 12.97
N PRO A 472 11.41 45.86 12.39
CA PRO A 472 11.18 47.14 11.73
C PRO A 472 10.27 46.95 10.52
N ASN A 473 9.45 47.95 10.22
CA ASN A 473 8.64 47.97 9.00
C ASN A 473 9.45 48.60 7.84
N PRO A 474 9.95 47.82 6.87
CA PRO A 474 10.80 48.36 5.82
C PRO A 474 10.02 49.04 4.69
N TYR A 475 8.68 49.04 4.74
CA TYR A 475 7.86 49.55 3.64
C TYR A 475 8.17 51.03 3.31
N GLY A 476 8.47 51.29 2.04
CA GLY A 476 8.84 52.63 1.55
C GLY A 476 10.26 53.07 1.91
N GLN A 477 11.02 52.28 2.67
CA GLN A 477 12.37 52.63 3.14
C GLN A 477 13.48 52.22 2.12
N PRO A 478 14.73 52.70 2.28
CA PRO A 478 15.87 52.27 1.48
C PRO A 478 16.16 50.76 1.61
N LEU A 479 16.97 50.21 0.68
CA LEU A 479 17.32 48.78 0.67
C LEU A 479 18.01 48.32 1.97
N THR A 480 18.76 49.21 2.63
CA THR A 480 19.42 48.94 3.92
C THR A 480 18.41 48.57 5.02
N ALA A 481 17.26 49.23 5.07
CA ALA A 481 16.20 48.93 6.05
C ALA A 481 15.56 47.54 5.80
N TYR A 482 15.48 47.10 4.54
CA TYR A 482 15.06 45.73 4.23
C TYR A 482 16.12 44.71 4.68
N GLY A 483 17.41 45.04 4.57
CA GLY A 483 18.51 44.23 5.09
C GLY A 483 18.46 44.07 6.61
N GLU A 484 18.30 45.18 7.35
CA GLU A 484 18.14 45.16 8.81
C GLU A 484 16.91 44.33 9.24
N CYS A 485 15.79 44.49 8.54
CA CYS A 485 14.58 43.70 8.77
C CYS A 485 14.83 42.20 8.54
N TYR A 486 15.52 41.85 7.45
CA TYR A 486 15.87 40.47 7.12
C TYR A 486 16.77 39.83 8.18
N GLU A 487 17.78 40.55 8.70
CA GLU A 487 18.66 40.02 9.75
C GLU A 487 17.88 39.69 11.03
N ILE A 488 16.97 40.59 11.45
CA ILE A 488 16.12 40.39 12.62
C ILE A 488 15.17 39.20 12.41
N ILE A 489 14.46 39.14 11.27
CA ILE A 489 13.57 38.02 10.97
C ILE A 489 14.37 36.70 10.90
N SER A 490 15.55 36.69 10.28
CA SER A 490 16.41 35.50 10.22
C SER A 490 16.80 34.98 11.60
N MET A 491 17.14 35.87 12.53
CA MET A 491 17.42 35.51 13.93
C MET A 491 16.17 34.91 14.61
N LEU A 492 15.01 35.56 14.49
CA LEU A 492 13.76 35.09 15.09
C LEU A 492 13.30 33.75 14.52
N ILE A 493 13.47 33.53 13.21
CA ILE A 493 13.13 32.26 12.56
C ILE A 493 14.00 31.11 13.09
N LYS A 494 15.29 31.34 13.38
CA LYS A 494 16.14 30.31 14.01
C LYS A 494 15.62 29.93 15.40
N LYS A 495 15.18 30.91 16.20
CA LYS A 495 14.59 30.69 17.53
C LYS A 495 13.24 29.98 17.44
N LEU A 496 12.38 30.42 16.52
CA LEU A 496 11.12 29.76 16.20
C LEU A 496 11.35 28.28 15.83
N THR A 497 12.34 27.99 15.00
CA THR A 497 12.69 26.61 14.60
C THR A 497 13.05 25.74 15.80
N TYR A 498 13.89 26.25 16.71
CA TYR A 498 14.24 25.53 17.93
C TYR A 498 13.00 25.19 18.77
N LYS A 499 12.08 26.15 18.92
CA LYS A 499 10.84 25.97 19.67
C LYS A 499 9.88 24.99 18.99
N LEU A 500 9.69 25.11 17.67
CA LEU A 500 8.87 24.17 16.90
C LEU A 500 9.41 22.74 17.02
N ASN A 501 10.72 22.55 16.90
CA ASN A 501 11.35 21.23 17.07
C ASN A 501 11.20 20.71 18.51
N ALA A 502 11.25 21.56 19.53
CA ALA A 502 11.01 21.14 20.91
C ALA A 502 9.57 20.63 21.14
N LEU A 503 8.57 21.24 20.49
CA LEU A 503 7.16 20.80 20.57
C LEU A 503 6.96 19.37 20.05
N THR A 504 7.73 18.95 19.04
CA THR A 504 7.63 17.60 18.46
C THR A 504 8.09 16.50 19.43
N LYS A 505 8.87 16.83 20.45
CA LYS A 505 9.40 15.90 21.46
C LYS A 505 8.55 15.83 22.73
N GLY A 506 7.35 16.41 22.71
CA GLY A 506 6.50 16.52 23.90
C GLY A 506 6.91 17.64 24.86
N GLY A 507 7.66 18.64 24.40
CA GLY A 507 7.78 19.92 25.10
C GLY A 507 6.46 20.70 25.03
N GLU A 508 6.10 21.42 26.10
CA GLU A 508 4.89 22.25 26.16
C GLU A 508 4.97 23.52 25.30
#